data_AF-A0A1G6CXC5-F1
#
_entry.id   AF-A0A1G6CXC5-F1
#
_cell.length_a   1.000
_cell.length_b   1.000
_cell.length_c   1.000
_cell.angle_alpha   90.00
_cell.angle_beta   90.00
_cell.angle_gamma   90.00
#
_symmetry.space_group_name_H-M   'P 1'
#
loop_
_entity.id
_entity.type
_entity.pdbx_description
1 polymer ?
#
loop_
_entity_poly.entity_id
_entity_poly.type
_entity_poly.pdbx_seq_one_letter_code
_entity_poly.pdbx_strand_id
1 'polypeptide(L)'
;MINGLIKALLVSTLLLVSCRVNGQSITFNKSKSIEQQQRLLVDSIITDHFNIRLTKSFTQTDKLKLKEVISFLDAVILSDEFKKKVINTDFRDSRRYYMRNYKGEKIQIQKKVSSNQIFEQIVNGDDALGKVRADCILDIYLELKSLDIRGGAKKGMISTNLENFRQESLTQIAGNLMHEYMHVLGYVHKVSRRKVRDRLDKKDVPDGVGQIIYNWKE
;
A
#
# COMPACT_ATOMS: atom_id res chain seq x y z
N MET A 1 -55.75 -29.39 19.69
CA MET A 1 -55.91 -27.94 19.98
C MET A 1 -54.56 -27.28 19.77
N ILE A 2 -54.31 -26.76 18.56
CA ILE A 2 -54.22 -25.32 18.19
C ILE A 2 -52.83 -24.71 18.49
N ASN A 3 -52.03 -24.64 17.42
CA ASN A 3 -51.31 -23.49 16.83
C ASN A 3 -50.47 -22.48 17.65
N GLY A 4 -49.28 -22.20 17.09
CA GLY A 4 -48.52 -20.93 17.16
C GLY A 4 -47.02 -21.18 16.88
N LEU A 5 -46.45 -21.11 15.67
CA LEU A 5 -46.20 -19.93 14.81
C LEU A 5 -45.75 -18.70 15.62
N ILE A 6 -44.53 -18.17 15.45
CA ILE A 6 -44.14 -17.33 14.31
C ILE A 6 -42.62 -17.36 14.05
N LYS A 7 -42.28 -17.43 12.76
CA LYS A 7 -40.95 -17.26 12.15
C LYS A 7 -40.55 -15.78 12.16
N ALA A 8 -39.31 -15.46 12.54
CA ALA A 8 -38.70 -14.16 12.25
C ALA A 8 -37.85 -14.27 10.97
N LEU A 9 -38.38 -13.76 9.86
CA LEU A 9 -37.68 -13.60 8.59
C LEU A 9 -37.14 -12.16 8.52
N LEU A 10 -35.82 -11.98 8.59
CA LEU A 10 -35.16 -10.69 8.40
C LEU A 10 -35.12 -10.36 6.91
N VAL A 11 -36.06 -9.55 6.45
CA VAL A 11 -36.05 -8.93 5.11
C VAL A 11 -35.24 -7.63 5.19
N SER A 12 -34.00 -7.68 4.70
CA SER A 12 -33.20 -6.47 4.47
C SER A 12 -33.67 -5.77 3.21
N THR A 13 -34.52 -4.76 3.36
CA THR A 13 -34.95 -3.88 2.27
C THR A 13 -33.78 -3.00 1.82
N LEU A 14 -33.21 -3.33 0.66
CA LEU A 14 -32.20 -2.52 -0.01
C LEU A 14 -32.90 -1.30 -0.65
N LEU A 15 -32.82 -0.14 0.00
CA LEU A 15 -33.29 1.13 -0.59
C LEU A 15 -32.31 1.57 -1.68
N LEU A 16 -32.70 1.35 -2.95
CA LEU A 16 -32.06 1.96 -4.10
C LEU A 16 -32.61 3.38 -4.29
N VAL A 17 -31.86 4.38 -3.84
CA VAL A 17 -32.12 5.78 -4.20
C VAL A 17 -31.66 5.99 -5.64
N SER A 18 -32.62 6.10 -6.56
CA SER A 18 -32.39 6.50 -7.96
C SER A 18 -32.69 7.99 -8.11
N CYS A 19 -31.67 8.84 -8.12
CA CYS A 19 -31.78 10.22 -8.56
C CYS A 19 -31.54 10.30 -10.08
N ARG A 20 -32.55 10.75 -10.84
CA ARG A 20 -32.44 11.04 -12.28
C ARG A 20 -32.02 12.50 -12.47
N VAL A 21 -30.88 12.74 -13.12
CA VAL A 21 -30.55 14.04 -13.72
C VAL A 21 -30.04 13.79 -15.14
N ASN A 22 -30.76 14.33 -16.13
CA ASN A 22 -30.37 14.54 -17.52
C ASN A 22 -29.88 13.35 -18.37
N GLY A 23 -30.77 12.38 -18.64
CA GLY A 23 -30.88 11.75 -19.97
C GLY A 23 -29.70 10.98 -20.56
N GLN A 24 -28.57 10.84 -19.86
CA GLN A 24 -27.44 10.01 -20.26
C GLN A 24 -27.22 8.91 -19.23
N SER A 25 -27.44 7.66 -19.64
CA SER A 25 -27.03 6.49 -18.88
C SER A 25 -25.51 6.40 -18.91
N ILE A 26 -24.83 7.07 -17.97
CA ILE A 26 -23.43 6.80 -17.70
C ILE A 26 -23.39 5.45 -16.96
N THR A 27 -23.05 4.40 -17.70
CA THR A 27 -22.76 3.09 -17.13
C THR A 27 -21.45 3.21 -16.35
N PHE A 28 -21.53 3.61 -15.08
CA PHE A 28 -20.40 3.45 -14.18
C PHE A 28 -20.14 1.96 -14.03
N ASN A 29 -19.06 1.48 -14.64
CA ASN A 29 -18.50 0.17 -14.36
C ASN A 29 -18.25 0.12 -12.84
N LYS A 30 -19.18 -0.54 -12.13
CA LYS A 30 -19.10 -0.82 -10.70
C LYS A 30 -17.71 -1.39 -10.46
N SER A 31 -16.90 -0.65 -9.70
CA SER A 31 -15.65 -1.18 -9.18
C SER A 31 -15.93 -2.57 -8.63
N LYS A 32 -15.22 -3.59 -9.12
CA LYS A 32 -15.24 -4.95 -8.55
C LYS A 32 -15.36 -4.82 -7.04
N SER A 33 -16.42 -5.40 -6.45
CA SER A 33 -16.75 -5.17 -5.04
C SER A 33 -15.54 -5.52 -4.19
N ILE A 34 -15.38 -4.83 -3.06
CA ILE A 34 -14.26 -5.07 -2.12
C ILE A 34 -14.17 -6.56 -1.74
N GLU A 35 -15.31 -7.26 -1.67
CA GLU A 35 -15.39 -8.71 -1.49
C GLU A 35 -14.71 -9.52 -2.60
N GLN A 36 -14.80 -9.08 -3.87
CA GLN A 36 -14.08 -9.73 -4.97
C GLN A 36 -12.57 -9.54 -4.86
N GLN A 37 -12.09 -8.40 -4.32
CA GLN A 37 -10.66 -8.17 -4.10
C GLN A 37 -10.13 -8.99 -2.92
N GLN A 38 -10.91 -9.15 -1.85
CA GLN A 38 -10.56 -10.01 -0.71
C GLN A 38 -10.45 -11.49 -1.09
N ARG A 39 -11.26 -11.97 -2.04
CA ARG A 39 -11.21 -13.35 -2.57
C ARG A 39 -9.98 -13.66 -3.44
N LEU A 40 -9.14 -12.67 -3.75
CA LEU A 40 -7.94 -12.87 -4.57
C LEU A 40 -6.70 -13.21 -3.75
N LEU A 41 -6.69 -12.88 -2.45
CA LEU A 41 -5.59 -13.20 -1.55
C LEU A 41 -5.67 -14.68 -1.17
N VAL A 42 -4.62 -15.42 -1.48
CA VAL A 42 -4.61 -16.88 -1.33
C VAL A 42 -3.43 -17.42 -0.56
N ASP A 43 -2.45 -16.57 -0.27
CA ASP A 43 -1.23 -16.95 0.40
C ASP A 43 -0.66 -15.77 1.18
N SER A 44 0.30 -16.03 2.06
CA SER A 44 1.00 -15.03 2.84
C SER A 44 2.44 -15.41 3.13
N ILE A 45 3.31 -14.41 3.14
CA ILE A 45 4.68 -14.49 3.66
C ILE A 45 4.73 -13.65 4.92
N ILE A 46 5.15 -14.26 6.02
CA ILE A 46 5.26 -13.59 7.33
C ILE A 46 6.73 -13.63 7.75
N THR A 47 7.23 -12.49 8.19
CA THR A 47 8.52 -12.32 8.84
C THR A 47 8.31 -11.57 10.16
N ASP A 48 9.37 -11.01 10.75
CA ASP A 48 9.27 -10.38 12.06
C ASP A 48 8.45 -9.09 12.00
N HIS A 49 8.66 -8.24 10.97
CA HIS A 49 7.93 -6.97 10.84
C HIS A 49 7.02 -6.91 9.62
N PHE A 50 7.03 -7.89 8.71
CA PHE A 50 6.11 -7.90 7.57
C PHE A 50 5.11 -9.05 7.60
N ASN A 51 3.87 -8.72 7.23
CA ASN A 51 2.85 -9.67 6.82
C ASN A 51 2.41 -9.35 5.39
N ILE A 52 2.99 -10.06 4.42
CA ILE A 52 2.70 -9.86 3.00
C ILE A 52 1.63 -10.84 2.55
N ARG A 53 0.47 -10.33 2.14
CA ARG A 53 -0.64 -11.12 1.60
C ARG A 53 -0.61 -11.09 0.07
N LEU A 54 -0.58 -12.27 -0.53
CA LEU A 54 -0.33 -12.45 -1.96
C LEU A 54 -1.59 -12.87 -2.70
N THR A 55 -1.73 -12.36 -3.93
CA THR A 55 -2.70 -12.90 -4.89
C THR A 55 -2.19 -14.17 -5.57
N LYS A 56 -3.07 -14.86 -6.32
CA LYS A 56 -2.76 -16.10 -7.05
C LYS A 56 -1.64 -15.98 -8.12
N SER A 57 -1.18 -14.78 -8.45
CA SER A 57 -0.21 -14.57 -9.53
C SER A 57 1.25 -14.93 -9.18
N PHE A 58 1.55 -15.24 -7.92
CA PHE A 58 2.89 -15.64 -7.49
C PHE A 58 3.16 -17.13 -7.70
N THR A 59 4.18 -17.45 -8.50
CA THR A 59 4.73 -18.81 -8.58
C THR A 59 5.58 -19.13 -7.35
N GLN A 60 5.97 -20.40 -7.18
CA GLN A 60 6.86 -20.77 -6.07
C GLN A 60 8.22 -20.05 -6.13
N THR A 61 8.79 -19.89 -7.32
CA THR A 61 10.01 -19.11 -7.53
C THR A 61 9.83 -17.65 -7.15
N ASP A 62 8.71 -17.02 -7.54
CA ASP A 62 8.41 -15.63 -7.18
C ASP A 62 8.29 -15.46 -5.65
N LYS A 63 7.72 -16.45 -4.95
CA LYS A 63 7.59 -16.44 -3.49
C LYS A 63 8.93 -16.57 -2.77
N LEU A 64 9.83 -17.41 -3.26
CA LEU A 64 11.18 -17.54 -2.69
C LEU A 64 11.96 -16.22 -2.85
N LYS A 65 11.94 -15.63 -4.04
CA LYS A 65 12.56 -14.31 -4.29
C LYS A 65 11.93 -13.23 -3.41
N LEU A 66 10.59 -13.22 -3.29
CA LEU A 66 9.91 -12.27 -2.42
C LEU A 66 10.33 -12.46 -0.95
N LYS A 67 10.44 -13.70 -0.47
CA LYS A 67 10.89 -13.99 0.89
C LYS A 67 12.28 -13.39 1.16
N GLU A 68 13.23 -13.53 0.22
CA GLU A 68 14.55 -12.91 0.32
C GLU A 68 14.46 -11.37 0.40
N VAL A 69 13.64 -10.76 -0.47
CA VAL A 69 13.39 -9.30 -0.47
C VAL A 69 12.83 -8.83 0.87
N ILE A 70 11.87 -9.55 1.44
CA ILE A 70 11.23 -9.17 2.71
C ILE A 70 12.20 -9.37 3.89
N SER A 71 12.96 -10.46 3.92
CA SER A 71 13.99 -10.66 4.95
C SER A 71 15.06 -9.58 4.90
N PHE A 72 15.46 -9.13 3.70
CA PHE A 72 16.34 -7.98 3.54
C PHE A 72 15.70 -6.69 4.05
N LEU A 73 14.44 -6.43 3.71
CA LEU A 73 13.74 -5.25 4.19
C LEU A 73 13.64 -5.23 5.72
N ASP A 74 13.32 -6.36 6.36
CA ASP A 74 13.31 -6.50 7.82
C ASP A 74 14.64 -6.07 8.43
N ALA A 75 15.76 -6.58 7.91
CA ALA A 75 17.09 -6.20 8.38
C ALA A 75 17.38 -4.71 8.17
N VAL A 76 16.99 -4.14 7.02
CA VAL A 76 17.26 -2.74 6.68
C VAL A 76 16.43 -1.79 7.52
N ILE A 77 15.10 -1.95 7.59
CA ILE A 77 14.22 -0.94 8.22
C ILE A 77 14.43 -0.81 9.73
N LEU A 78 14.93 -1.87 10.36
CA LEU A 78 15.25 -1.91 11.79
C LEU A 78 16.67 -1.43 12.10
N SER A 79 17.49 -1.18 11.09
CA SER A 79 18.86 -0.73 11.29
C SER A 79 18.93 0.74 11.70
N ASP A 80 19.91 1.06 12.56
CA ASP A 80 20.22 2.45 12.91
C ASP A 80 20.67 3.27 11.70
N GLU A 81 21.30 2.64 10.71
CA GLU A 81 21.70 3.30 9.48
C GLU A 81 20.49 3.77 8.68
N PHE A 82 19.44 2.95 8.57
CA PHE A 82 18.23 3.30 7.84
C PHE A 82 17.52 4.45 8.54
N LYS A 83 17.37 4.35 9.87
CA LYS A 83 16.87 5.43 10.71
C LYS A 83 17.62 6.74 10.46
N LYS A 84 18.95 6.71 10.51
CA LYS A 84 19.80 7.88 10.27
C LYS A 84 19.58 8.46 8.87
N LYS A 85 19.51 7.62 7.84
CA LYS A 85 19.26 8.07 6.45
C LYS A 85 17.89 8.71 6.30
N VAL A 86 16.83 8.14 6.89
CA VAL A 86 15.48 8.71 6.84
C VAL A 86 15.41 10.05 7.59
N ILE A 87 15.92 10.11 8.82
CA ILE A 87 15.89 11.31 9.67
C ILE A 87 16.64 12.47 9.01
N ASN A 88 17.79 12.19 8.39
CA ASN A 88 18.62 13.21 7.75
C ASN A 88 18.18 13.57 6.32
N THR A 89 17.16 12.92 5.77
CA THR A 89 16.64 13.26 4.44
C THR A 89 15.75 14.50 4.51
N ASP A 90 16.08 15.51 3.71
CA ASP A 90 15.26 16.71 3.51
C ASP A 90 14.18 16.44 2.45
N PHE A 91 13.05 15.91 2.88
CA PHE A 91 11.93 15.61 2.00
C PHE A 91 11.26 16.89 1.50
N ARG A 92 11.07 17.00 0.18
CA ARG A 92 10.42 18.13 -0.48
C ARG A 92 9.00 18.36 0.02
N ASP A 93 8.23 17.27 0.13
CA ASP A 93 6.89 17.26 0.69
C ASP A 93 6.74 16.11 1.67
N SER A 94 6.80 16.43 2.97
CA SER A 94 6.55 15.50 4.06
C SER A 94 5.08 15.52 4.52
N ARG A 95 4.15 15.91 3.66
CA ARG A 95 2.72 15.88 3.98
C ARG A 95 2.16 14.48 3.79
N ARG A 96 1.46 14.01 4.83
CA ARG A 96 0.59 12.85 4.77
C ARG A 96 -0.83 13.33 4.50
N TYR A 97 -1.40 12.90 3.37
CA TYR A 97 -2.69 13.43 2.90
C TYR A 97 -3.85 12.58 3.39
N TYR A 98 -3.70 11.27 3.27
CA TYR A 98 -4.69 10.30 3.70
C TYR A 98 -3.98 9.02 4.16
N MET A 99 -4.73 8.02 4.61
CA MET A 99 -4.31 6.62 4.62
C MET A 99 -5.39 5.83 3.90
N ARG A 100 -5.02 4.72 3.28
CA ARG A 100 -6.02 3.85 2.65
C ARG A 100 -5.66 2.39 2.80
N ASN A 101 -6.59 1.58 3.30
CA ASN A 101 -6.36 0.14 3.41
C ASN A 101 -6.76 -0.61 2.16
N TYR A 102 -6.46 -1.91 2.15
CA TYR A 102 -6.79 -2.84 1.06
C TYR A 102 -8.30 -2.96 0.76
N LYS A 103 -9.15 -2.58 1.73
CA LYS A 103 -10.61 -2.49 1.56
C LYS A 103 -11.05 -1.18 0.89
N GLY A 104 -10.12 -0.25 0.66
CA GLY A 104 -10.39 1.05 0.08
C GLY A 104 -10.97 2.07 1.06
N GLU A 105 -11.06 1.74 2.34
CA GLU A 105 -11.43 2.69 3.39
C GLU A 105 -10.33 3.75 3.48
N LYS A 106 -10.73 5.02 3.53
CA LYS A 106 -9.82 6.17 3.46
C LYS A 106 -9.97 7.02 4.71
N ILE A 107 -8.87 7.26 5.41
CA ILE A 107 -8.80 8.21 6.53
C ILE A 107 -8.12 9.48 6.01
N GLN A 108 -8.79 10.63 6.08
CA GLN A 108 -8.20 11.91 5.70
C GLN A 108 -7.38 12.46 6.88
N ILE A 109 -6.12 12.84 6.65
CA ILE A 109 -5.18 13.29 7.71
C ILE A 109 -4.67 14.69 7.45
N GLN A 110 -4.31 14.97 6.19
CA GLN A 110 -3.75 16.25 5.71
C GLN A 110 -2.90 17.01 6.74
N LYS A 111 -1.73 16.47 7.08
CA LYS A 111 -0.81 17.06 8.06
C LYS A 111 0.64 16.95 7.56
N LYS A 112 1.45 17.97 7.84
CA LYS A 112 2.91 17.89 7.67
C LYS A 112 3.49 17.03 8.79
N VAL A 113 4.34 16.08 8.45
CA VAL A 113 5.06 15.25 9.42
C VAL A 113 6.57 15.55 9.38
N SER A 114 7.26 15.30 10.49
CA SER A 114 8.72 15.35 10.55
C SER A 114 9.35 14.07 10.03
N SER A 115 10.65 14.08 9.69
CA SER A 115 11.37 12.88 9.27
C SER A 115 11.41 11.80 10.36
N ASN A 116 11.44 12.19 11.65
CA ASN A 116 11.28 11.25 12.77
C ASN A 116 9.92 10.55 12.74
N GLN A 117 8.85 11.31 12.53
CA GLN A 117 7.49 10.75 12.43
C GLN A 117 7.32 9.85 11.19
N ILE A 118 8.03 10.14 10.10
CA ILE A 118 8.05 9.25 8.92
C ILE A 118 8.69 7.91 9.30
N PHE A 119 9.87 7.94 9.95
CA PHE A 119 10.54 6.72 10.41
C PHE A 119 9.66 5.91 11.39
N GLU A 120 9.07 6.58 12.39
CA GLU A 120 8.17 5.93 13.35
C GLU A 120 6.97 5.26 12.66
N GLN A 121 6.38 5.90 11.64
CA GLN A 121 5.26 5.31 10.89
C GLN A 121 5.69 4.09 10.07
N ILE A 122 6.92 4.08 9.54
CA ILE A 122 7.47 2.92 8.84
C ILE A 122 7.61 1.75 9.81
N VAL A 123 8.32 1.94 10.93
CA VAL A 123 8.62 0.86 11.88
C VAL A 123 7.38 0.38 12.63
N ASN A 124 6.41 1.26 12.90
CA ASN A 124 5.20 0.88 13.61
C ASN A 124 4.13 0.24 12.69
N GLY A 125 4.36 0.18 11.38
CA GLY A 125 3.36 -0.35 10.45
C GLY A 125 2.03 0.40 10.51
N ASP A 126 2.08 1.74 10.46
CA ASP A 126 0.89 2.61 10.60
C ASP A 126 0.02 2.62 9.33
N ASP A 127 -0.34 1.45 8.83
CA ASP A 127 -1.26 1.26 7.71
C ASP A 127 -2.73 1.25 8.16
N ALA A 128 -3.63 1.48 7.21
CA ALA A 128 -5.04 1.78 7.49
C ALA A 128 -5.91 0.55 7.85
N LEU A 129 -5.32 -0.58 8.26
CA LEU A 129 -6.10 -1.75 8.69
C LEU A 129 -7.00 -1.53 9.91
N GLY A 130 -7.03 -0.31 10.45
CA GLY A 130 -8.25 0.25 11.02
C GLY A 130 -8.12 0.66 12.48
N LYS A 131 -6.97 0.45 13.11
CA LYS A 131 -6.54 1.01 14.39
C LYS A 131 -5.02 1.07 14.32
N VAL A 132 -4.39 2.04 15.00
CA VAL A 132 -2.95 1.96 15.30
C VAL A 132 -2.73 0.58 15.92
N ARG A 133 -2.16 -0.35 15.15
CA ARG A 133 -1.93 -1.70 15.67
C ARG A 133 -0.72 -1.60 16.58
N ALA A 134 -0.84 -2.16 17.78
CA ALA A 134 0.25 -2.20 18.75
C ALA A 134 1.25 -3.34 18.46
N ASP A 135 1.14 -4.00 17.30
CA ASP A 135 1.96 -5.16 16.96
C ASP A 135 3.19 -4.80 16.11
N CYS A 136 3.32 -3.55 15.63
CA CYS A 136 4.45 -3.09 14.82
C CYS A 136 4.67 -3.92 13.56
N ILE A 137 3.59 -4.50 12.99
CA ILE A 137 3.63 -5.29 11.77
C ILE A 137 3.15 -4.46 10.58
N LEU A 138 3.91 -4.46 9.49
CA LEU A 138 3.56 -3.88 8.20
C LEU A 138 2.72 -4.90 7.42
N ASP A 139 1.43 -4.61 7.23
CA ASP A 139 0.56 -5.42 6.40
C ASP A 139 0.58 -4.93 4.95
N ILE A 140 1.20 -5.72 4.07
CA ILE A 140 1.29 -5.39 2.65
C ILE A 140 0.43 -6.35 1.84
N TYR A 141 -0.39 -5.78 0.96
CA TYR A 141 -1.20 -6.53 0.02
C TYR A 141 -0.56 -6.41 -1.36
N LEU A 142 -0.11 -7.54 -1.92
CA LEU A 142 0.73 -7.54 -3.11
C LEU A 142 0.14 -8.38 -4.25
N GLU A 143 0.19 -7.82 -5.45
CA GLU A 143 -0.15 -8.51 -6.69
C GLU A 143 0.92 -8.28 -7.77
N LEU A 144 1.25 -9.34 -8.51
CA LEU A 144 2.01 -9.21 -9.74
C LEU A 144 1.06 -9.08 -10.93
N LYS A 145 1.35 -8.12 -11.81
CA LYS A 145 0.58 -7.83 -13.02
C LYS A 145 1.51 -7.53 -14.20
N SER A 146 1.04 -7.77 -15.41
CA SER A 146 1.66 -7.15 -16.59
C SER A 146 1.20 -5.69 -16.64
N LEU A 147 2.14 -4.73 -16.53
CA LEU A 147 1.89 -3.30 -16.42
C LEU A 147 2.87 -2.50 -17.28
N ASP A 148 2.48 -1.36 -17.83
CA ASP A 148 3.42 -0.49 -18.56
C ASP A 148 4.33 0.34 -17.61
N ILE A 149 4.09 0.25 -16.30
CA ILE A 149 4.82 0.97 -15.24
C ILE A 149 5.42 -0.02 -14.24
N ARG A 150 6.44 0.39 -13.47
CA ARG A 150 7.14 -0.48 -12.51
C ARG A 150 6.26 -0.98 -11.37
N GLY A 151 5.46 -0.10 -10.80
CA GLY A 151 4.58 -0.40 -9.69
C GLY A 151 3.49 0.65 -9.52
N GLY A 152 2.57 0.38 -8.62
CA GLY A 152 1.57 1.36 -8.19
C GLY A 152 0.75 0.88 -7.01
N ALA A 153 0.43 1.79 -6.08
CA ALA A 153 -0.48 1.52 -4.98
C ALA A 153 -1.90 2.02 -5.27
N LYS A 154 -2.89 1.13 -5.26
CA LYS A 154 -4.30 1.48 -5.43
C LYS A 154 -5.17 0.75 -4.42
N LYS A 155 -5.92 1.53 -3.62
CA LYS A 155 -6.79 0.99 -2.56
C LYS A 155 -6.00 0.07 -1.62
N GLY A 156 -4.84 0.50 -1.12
CA GLY A 156 -3.99 -0.28 -0.20
C GLY A 156 -3.35 -1.55 -0.79
N MET A 157 -3.71 -1.94 -2.02
CA MET A 157 -3.03 -2.99 -2.77
C MET A 157 -1.85 -2.39 -3.54
N ILE A 158 -0.68 -2.97 -3.36
CA ILE A 158 0.51 -2.69 -4.17
C ILE A 158 0.49 -3.63 -5.36
N SER A 159 0.52 -3.07 -6.57
CA SER A 159 0.74 -3.80 -7.81
C SER A 159 2.20 -3.63 -8.22
N THR A 160 2.89 -4.72 -8.50
CA THR A 160 4.25 -4.68 -9.08
C THR A 160 4.23 -5.32 -10.47
N ASN A 161 4.99 -4.75 -11.41
CA ASN A 161 5.14 -5.35 -12.73
C ASN A 161 5.84 -6.72 -12.61
N LEU A 162 5.25 -7.74 -13.24
CA LEU A 162 5.71 -9.12 -13.18
C LEU A 162 7.12 -9.32 -13.77
N GLU A 163 7.40 -8.70 -14.92
CA GLU A 163 8.68 -8.84 -15.61
C GLU A 163 9.80 -8.15 -14.82
N ASN A 164 9.57 -6.90 -14.40
CA ASN A 164 10.50 -6.16 -13.55
C ASN A 164 10.76 -6.91 -12.25
N PHE A 165 9.74 -7.41 -11.56
CA PHE A 165 9.93 -8.20 -10.33
C PHE A 165 10.87 -9.39 -10.54
N ARG A 166 10.81 -10.04 -11.70
CA ARG A 166 11.65 -11.22 -11.99
C ARG A 166 13.07 -10.84 -12.39
N GLN A 167 13.26 -9.73 -13.10
CA GLN A 167 14.56 -9.31 -13.63
C GLN A 167 15.35 -8.41 -12.68
N GLU A 168 14.66 -7.61 -11.85
CA GLU A 168 15.29 -6.66 -10.94
C GLU A 168 16.02 -7.36 -9.79
N SER A 169 17.06 -6.71 -9.30
CA SER A 169 17.80 -7.15 -8.11
C SER A 169 16.99 -6.95 -6.83
N LEU A 170 17.45 -7.58 -5.76
CA LEU A 170 16.80 -7.58 -4.46
C LEU A 170 16.58 -6.16 -3.90
N THR A 171 17.59 -5.28 -3.95
CA THR A 171 17.47 -3.88 -3.48
C THR A 171 16.51 -3.05 -4.33
N GLN A 172 16.42 -3.32 -5.63
CA GLN A 172 15.52 -2.63 -6.55
C GLN A 172 14.06 -2.96 -6.24
N ILE A 173 13.75 -4.25 -6.04
CA ILE A 173 12.41 -4.71 -5.66
C ILE A 173 12.04 -4.17 -4.28
N ALA A 174 12.96 -4.26 -3.31
CA ALA A 174 12.77 -3.74 -1.96
C ALA A 174 12.47 -2.24 -1.95
N GLY A 175 13.25 -1.45 -2.69
CA GLY A 175 13.07 -0.01 -2.82
C GLY A 175 11.75 0.35 -3.50
N ASN A 176 11.36 -0.37 -4.56
CA ASN A 176 10.07 -0.19 -5.22
C ASN A 176 8.90 -0.53 -4.29
N LEU A 177 8.99 -1.64 -3.56
CA LEU A 177 7.95 -2.05 -2.61
C LEU A 177 7.74 -0.98 -1.52
N MET A 178 8.83 -0.45 -0.97
CA MET A 178 8.75 0.59 0.06
C MET A 178 8.28 1.94 -0.48
N HIS A 179 8.63 2.29 -1.72
CA HIS A 179 8.04 3.45 -2.41
C HIS A 179 6.52 3.33 -2.46
N GLU A 180 6.01 2.19 -2.92
CA GLU A 180 4.56 1.96 -3.01
C GLU A 180 3.90 1.87 -1.62
N TYR A 181 4.59 1.31 -0.63
CA TYR A 181 4.10 1.31 0.75
C TYR A 181 3.96 2.73 1.31
N MET A 182 4.85 3.67 0.96
CA MET A 182 4.66 5.08 1.35
C MET A 182 3.39 5.68 0.76
N HIS A 183 2.96 5.24 -0.42
CA HIS A 183 1.65 5.62 -0.96
C HIS A 183 0.48 4.99 -0.20
N VAL A 184 0.65 3.81 0.39
CA VAL A 184 -0.35 3.19 1.28
C VAL A 184 -0.48 3.99 2.58
N LEU A 185 0.65 4.42 3.15
CA LEU A 185 0.69 5.38 4.27
C LEU A 185 0.15 6.77 3.88
N GLY A 186 -0.07 6.99 2.58
CA GLY A 186 -0.70 8.15 1.94
C GLY A 186 0.15 9.42 1.92
N TYR A 187 1.44 9.21 1.76
CA TYR A 187 2.32 10.13 1.07
C TYR A 187 2.03 10.09 -0.43
N VAL A 188 2.13 11.22 -1.10
CA VAL A 188 1.87 11.33 -2.54
C VAL A 188 3.01 12.04 -3.23
N HIS A 189 3.19 11.77 -4.52
CA HIS A 189 4.05 12.58 -5.37
C HIS A 189 3.41 13.94 -5.58
N LYS A 190 4.10 15.00 -5.21
CA LYS A 190 3.67 16.35 -5.53
C LYS A 190 4.12 16.65 -6.95
N VAL A 191 3.18 16.57 -7.89
CA VAL A 191 3.43 17.03 -9.26
C VAL A 191 3.55 18.56 -9.26
N SER A 192 4.75 19.09 -9.05
CA SER A 192 4.97 20.51 -9.29
C SER A 192 5.02 20.75 -10.79
N ARG A 193 4.11 21.60 -11.29
CA ARG A 193 4.23 22.23 -12.62
C ARG A 193 5.46 23.16 -12.70
N ARG A 194 6.12 23.46 -11.57
CA ARG A 194 7.35 24.26 -11.52
C ARG A 194 8.58 23.43 -11.89
N LYS A 195 9.39 24.08 -12.74
CA LYS A 195 10.66 23.76 -13.41
C LYS A 195 11.35 22.45 -12.97
N VAL A 196 11.71 21.64 -13.97
CA VAL A 196 12.54 20.42 -13.91
C VAL A 196 13.72 20.50 -12.92
N ARG A 197 14.28 21.70 -12.70
CA ARG A 197 15.40 21.95 -11.78
C ARG A 197 15.07 21.62 -10.32
N ASP A 198 13.86 21.91 -9.83
CA ASP A 198 13.45 21.60 -8.44
C ASP A 198 13.19 20.10 -8.22
N ARG A 199 13.16 19.28 -9.30
CA ARG A 199 13.02 17.82 -9.19
C ARG A 199 14.34 17.12 -8.86
N LEU A 200 15.47 17.77 -9.13
CA LEU A 200 16.79 17.12 -9.02
C LEU A 200 17.31 17.10 -7.58
N ASP A 201 16.99 18.13 -6.79
CA ASP A 201 17.66 18.33 -5.50
C ASP A 201 16.89 17.76 -4.30
N LYS A 202 15.56 17.61 -4.40
CA LYS A 202 14.73 17.10 -3.28
C LYS A 202 13.69 16.10 -3.75
N LYS A 203 13.58 15.00 -2.99
CA LYS A 203 12.64 13.91 -3.23
C LYS A 203 11.40 14.06 -2.37
N ASP A 204 10.24 13.66 -2.90
CA ASP A 204 9.07 13.44 -2.05
C ASP A 204 9.28 12.16 -1.21
N VAL A 205 8.46 11.95 -0.18
CA VAL A 205 8.64 10.82 0.75
C VAL A 205 8.73 9.45 0.05
N PRO A 206 7.85 9.09 -0.90
CA PRO A 206 7.95 7.79 -1.58
C PRO A 206 9.27 7.61 -2.34
N ASP A 207 9.70 8.63 -3.10
CA ASP A 207 10.97 8.62 -3.83
C ASP A 207 12.19 8.57 -2.91
N GLY A 208 12.15 9.34 -1.82
CA GLY A 208 13.26 9.42 -0.89
C GLY A 208 13.47 8.11 -0.13
N VAL A 209 12.40 7.54 0.44
CA VAL A 209 12.47 6.25 1.15
C VAL A 209 12.84 5.12 0.19
N GLY A 210 12.21 5.05 -0.99
CA GLY A 210 12.54 4.05 -1.99
C GLY A 210 14.01 4.11 -2.43
N GLN A 211 14.57 5.31 -2.63
CA GLN A 211 15.97 5.46 -3.01
C GLN A 211 16.94 5.04 -1.91
N ILE A 212 16.64 5.36 -0.64
CA ILE A 212 17.50 4.97 0.50
C ILE A 212 17.76 3.46 0.45
N ILE A 213 16.73 2.67 0.14
CA ILE A 213 16.78 1.21 0.05
C ILE A 213 17.39 0.75 -1.27
N TYR A 214 17.05 1.39 -2.39
CA TYR A 214 17.64 1.08 -3.71
C TYR A 214 19.18 1.20 -3.69
N ASN A 215 19.70 2.20 -2.97
CA ASN A 215 21.12 2.47 -2.83
C ASN A 215 21.77 1.78 -1.62
N TRP A 216 21.07 0.82 -1.00
CA TRP A 216 21.62 0.09 0.13
C TRP A 216 22.79 -0.76 -0.35
N LYS A 217 23.95 -0.57 0.28
CA LYS A 217 25.13 -1.40 0.04
C LYS A 217 25.20 -2.41 1.19
N GLU A 218 25.25 -3.67 0.83
CA GLU A 218 25.54 -4.77 1.76
C GLU A 218 26.96 -4.67 2.33
#